data_AF-A0A518BU35-F1
#
_entry.id   AF-A0A518BU35-F1
#
_cell.length_a   1.000
_cell.length_b   1.000
_cell.length_c   1.000
_cell.angle_alpha   90.00
_cell.angle_beta   90.00
_cell.angle_gamma   90.00
#
_symmetry.space_group_name_H-M   'P 1'
#
loop_
_entity.id
_entity.type
_entity.pdbx_description
1 polymer ?
#
loop_
_entity_poly.entity_id
_entity_poly.type
_entity_poly.pdbx_seq_one_letter_code
_entity_poly.pdbx_strand_id
1 'polypeptide(L)'
;MMTRAKAVALSFLAILTLVLFGTAARAEGAIPFPEDLVLEAARDMQRPHEAVPSGTAALDWHAGPRLAWGEHPPDHWRAITFWGQVYEAEGGNPSGNSRVQIRDLRLAVKSLSDGRWHLLQDTSGFEGAFFREDFTDNDSWDAWLHAEQEGASVRLPNGQGRNFHFWPDVDRATFALADIDEVMVSVDARLIVHDPSGPDDRDQARLMMSVGADYWLSQTAVWDGWKTNGDVGIGRFAFIGRDWQTYTMTTLTVAEARDEFPVPEPGAASLVAICLGTLWCRRKGGCS
;
A
#
# COMPACT_ATOMS: atom_id res chain seq x y z
N MET A 1 78.90 -12.34 -10.26
CA MET A 1 78.43 -12.00 -11.62
C MET A 1 76.97 -11.58 -11.49
N MET A 2 76.70 -10.29 -11.72
CA MET A 2 75.37 -9.66 -11.67
C MET A 2 74.49 -10.19 -12.81
N THR A 3 73.19 -10.39 -12.59
CA THR A 3 72.13 -9.80 -13.44
C THR A 3 70.73 -9.92 -12.84
N ARG A 4 69.97 -8.84 -13.04
CA ARG A 4 68.59 -8.54 -12.62
C ARG A 4 67.54 -9.27 -13.47
N ALA A 5 66.36 -9.53 -12.89
CA ALA A 5 65.07 -9.61 -13.61
C ALA A 5 63.97 -9.09 -12.67
N LYS A 6 63.63 -7.79 -12.75
CA LYS A 6 62.45 -7.19 -13.41
C LYS A 6 61.10 -7.68 -12.87
N ALA A 7 60.51 -6.85 -12.02
CA ALA A 7 59.12 -6.89 -11.60
C ALA A 7 58.18 -6.52 -12.77
N VAL A 8 57.09 -7.26 -12.91
CA VAL A 8 55.96 -6.92 -13.79
C VAL A 8 54.84 -6.44 -12.89
N ALA A 9 54.48 -5.16 -13.04
CA ALA A 9 53.31 -4.57 -12.40
C ALA A 9 52.07 -4.92 -13.23
N LEU A 10 51.11 -5.61 -12.61
CA LEU A 10 49.79 -5.88 -13.19
C LEU A 10 48.87 -4.70 -12.83
N SER A 11 48.53 -3.88 -13.81
CA SER A 11 47.53 -2.81 -13.67
C SER A 11 46.13 -3.43 -13.75
N PHE A 12 45.41 -3.47 -12.63
CA PHE A 12 43.97 -3.73 -12.62
C PHE A 12 43.24 -2.45 -13.02
N LEU A 13 42.67 -2.46 -14.22
CA LEU A 13 41.69 -1.46 -14.65
C LEU A 13 40.33 -1.87 -14.08
N ALA A 14 39.94 -1.29 -12.95
CA ALA A 14 38.60 -1.44 -12.41
C ALA A 14 37.64 -0.57 -13.24
N ILE A 15 36.82 -1.20 -14.08
CA ILE A 15 35.68 -0.55 -14.72
C ILE A 15 34.59 -0.44 -13.65
N LEU A 16 34.45 0.75 -13.06
CA LEU A 16 33.37 1.08 -12.15
C LEU A 16 32.12 1.39 -12.99
N THR A 17 31.28 0.39 -13.21
CA THR A 17 29.95 0.59 -13.79
C THR A 17 29.06 1.20 -12.70
N LEU A 18 28.93 2.53 -12.71
CA LEU A 18 28.01 3.24 -11.83
C LEU A 18 26.58 2.98 -12.33
N VAL A 19 25.91 1.97 -11.79
CA VAL A 19 24.48 1.78 -12.00
C VAL A 19 23.77 2.83 -11.15
N LEU A 20 23.42 3.95 -11.77
CA LEU A 20 22.55 4.96 -11.19
C LEU A 20 21.12 4.39 -11.15
N PHE A 21 20.78 3.67 -10.09
CA PHE A 21 19.38 3.57 -9.68
C PHE A 21 19.00 4.93 -9.08
N GLY A 22 18.54 5.84 -9.96
CA GLY A 22 17.96 7.10 -9.54
C GLY A 22 16.61 6.83 -8.90
N THR A 23 16.55 6.74 -7.57
CA THR A 23 15.35 7.11 -6.84
C THR A 23 15.23 8.63 -7.01
N ALA A 24 14.44 9.08 -7.99
CA ALA A 24 14.04 10.47 -8.03
C ALA A 24 13.36 10.77 -6.69
N ALA A 25 13.95 11.65 -5.88
CA ALA A 25 13.32 12.13 -4.67
C ALA A 25 11.96 12.72 -5.07
N ARG A 26 10.85 12.14 -4.60
CA ARG A 26 9.52 12.68 -4.83
C ARG A 26 9.44 14.07 -4.20
N ALA A 27 8.78 15.00 -4.88
CA ALA A 27 8.57 16.34 -4.36
C ALA A 27 7.79 16.27 -3.04
N GLU A 28 8.16 17.11 -2.09
CA GLU A 28 7.45 17.22 -0.81
C GLU A 28 5.98 17.58 -1.06
N GLY A 29 5.06 16.81 -0.47
CA GLY A 29 3.61 17.01 -0.66
C GLY A 29 3.00 16.38 -1.92
N ALA A 30 3.79 15.70 -2.76
CA ALA A 30 3.25 14.84 -3.81
C ALA A 30 2.65 13.56 -3.21
N ILE A 31 1.70 12.96 -3.92
CA ILE A 31 1.12 11.67 -3.54
C ILE A 31 2.24 10.62 -3.32
N PRO A 32 2.25 9.90 -2.17
CA PRO A 32 3.34 9.00 -1.82
C PRO A 32 3.32 7.66 -2.58
N PHE A 33 2.50 7.56 -3.63
CA PHE A 33 2.25 6.33 -4.39
C PHE A 33 2.72 6.45 -5.86
N PRO A 34 3.09 5.34 -6.52
CA PRO A 34 3.29 5.29 -7.97
C PRO A 34 2.06 5.73 -8.77
N GLU A 35 2.26 6.43 -9.88
CA GLU A 35 1.18 6.93 -10.76
C GLU A 35 0.26 5.82 -11.25
N ASP A 36 0.84 4.70 -11.67
CA ASP A 36 0.10 3.52 -12.11
C ASP A 36 -0.77 2.93 -11.00
N LEU A 37 -0.27 2.90 -9.76
CA LEU A 37 -1.03 2.44 -8.60
C LEU A 37 -2.22 3.37 -8.31
N VAL A 38 -2.00 4.68 -8.34
CA VAL A 38 -3.05 5.68 -8.04
C VAL A 38 -4.17 5.61 -9.08
N LEU A 39 -3.81 5.58 -10.36
CA LEU A 39 -4.78 5.46 -11.44
C LEU A 39 -5.54 4.13 -11.40
N GLU A 40 -4.87 3.04 -11.03
CA GLU A 40 -5.52 1.74 -10.94
C GLU A 40 -6.43 1.64 -9.71
N ALA A 41 -6.04 2.20 -8.57
CA ALA A 41 -6.87 2.30 -7.37
C ALA A 41 -8.21 3.01 -7.69
N ALA A 42 -8.16 4.17 -8.35
CA ALA A 42 -9.36 4.91 -8.75
C ALA A 42 -10.25 4.14 -9.75
N ARG A 43 -9.66 3.29 -10.61
CA ARG A 43 -10.43 2.42 -11.51
C ARG A 43 -11.02 1.22 -10.80
N ASP A 44 -10.30 0.65 -9.84
CA ASP A 44 -10.77 -0.49 -9.07
C ASP A 44 -12.01 -0.14 -8.25
N MET A 45 -12.11 1.11 -7.76
CA MET A 45 -13.33 1.64 -7.14
C MET A 45 -14.57 1.67 -8.06
N GLN A 46 -14.42 1.40 -9.36
CA GLN A 46 -15.53 1.35 -10.34
C GLN A 46 -15.80 -0.07 -10.88
N ARG A 47 -15.03 -1.07 -10.44
CA ARG A 47 -15.13 -2.45 -10.93
C ARG A 47 -15.78 -3.35 -9.89
N PRO A 48 -16.53 -4.38 -10.32
CA PRO A 48 -17.00 -5.39 -9.38
C PRO A 48 -15.82 -6.14 -8.73
N HIS A 49 -16.07 -6.73 -7.57
CA HIS A 49 -15.12 -7.67 -6.96
C HIS A 49 -14.80 -8.81 -7.94
N GLU A 50 -13.61 -9.40 -7.85
CA GLU A 50 -13.24 -10.54 -8.71
C GLU A 50 -14.05 -11.80 -8.41
N ALA A 51 -14.61 -11.89 -7.21
CA ALA A 51 -15.65 -12.81 -6.78
C ALA A 51 -16.36 -12.22 -5.55
N VAL A 52 -17.51 -12.78 -5.19
CA VAL A 52 -18.22 -12.39 -3.96
C VAL A 52 -17.46 -12.94 -2.75
N PRO A 53 -17.12 -12.13 -1.74
CA PRO A 53 -16.55 -12.63 -0.49
C PRO A 53 -17.61 -13.44 0.28
N SER A 54 -17.23 -14.60 0.79
CA SER A 54 -18.13 -15.52 1.49
C SER A 54 -18.85 -14.85 2.67
N GLY A 55 -20.12 -15.21 2.87
CA GLY A 55 -20.94 -14.73 4.01
C GLY A 55 -21.40 -13.26 3.93
N THR A 56 -21.14 -12.55 2.85
CA THR A 56 -21.41 -11.10 2.74
C THR A 56 -22.71 -10.73 2.04
N ALA A 57 -23.53 -11.69 1.60
CA ALA A 57 -24.70 -11.43 0.73
C ALA A 57 -25.72 -10.39 1.26
N ALA A 58 -25.78 -10.17 2.58
CA ALA A 58 -26.65 -9.18 3.20
C ALA A 58 -26.05 -7.76 3.26
N LEU A 59 -24.77 -7.60 2.90
CA LEU A 59 -24.01 -6.36 2.99
C LEU A 59 -24.10 -5.58 1.67
N ASP A 60 -24.17 -4.27 1.75
CA ASP A 60 -24.32 -3.39 0.59
C ASP A 60 -23.08 -3.35 -0.32
N TRP A 61 -21.91 -3.73 0.21
CA TRP A 61 -20.64 -3.84 -0.51
C TRP A 61 -20.33 -5.26 -1.02
N HIS A 62 -21.24 -6.23 -0.93
CA HIS A 62 -20.96 -7.63 -1.29
C HIS A 62 -20.53 -7.86 -2.76
N ALA A 63 -20.93 -6.98 -3.68
CA ALA A 63 -20.69 -7.13 -5.12
C ALA A 63 -19.60 -6.20 -5.69
N GLY A 64 -19.21 -5.17 -4.95
CA GLY A 64 -18.26 -4.18 -5.41
C GLY A 64 -17.76 -3.25 -4.30
N PRO A 65 -16.71 -2.48 -4.59
CA PRO A 65 -16.20 -1.46 -3.70
C PRO A 65 -17.29 -0.43 -3.40
N ARG A 66 -17.13 0.29 -2.28
CA ARG A 66 -18.13 1.25 -1.81
C ARG A 66 -17.44 2.39 -1.09
N LEU A 67 -17.83 3.62 -1.40
CA LEU A 67 -17.58 4.76 -0.52
C LEU A 67 -18.75 4.92 0.43
N ALA A 68 -18.46 4.98 1.73
CA ALA A 68 -19.46 5.21 2.75
C ALA A 68 -19.50 6.70 3.10
N TRP A 69 -18.66 7.15 4.03
CA TRP A 69 -18.53 8.57 4.32
C TRP A 69 -17.57 9.30 3.37
N GLY A 70 -16.68 8.59 2.67
CA GLY A 70 -15.73 9.20 1.74
C GLY A 70 -14.93 10.31 2.42
N GLU A 71 -14.91 11.50 1.82
CA GLU A 71 -14.22 12.69 2.33
C GLU A 71 -15.09 13.52 3.29
N HIS A 72 -16.19 12.95 3.79
CA HIS A 72 -17.16 13.64 4.65
C HIS A 72 -17.28 13.01 6.05
N PRO A 73 -16.21 13.04 6.86
CA PRO A 73 -16.26 12.57 8.24
C PRO A 73 -17.22 13.42 9.10
N PRO A 74 -17.83 12.87 10.15
CA PRO A 74 -18.63 13.63 11.08
C PRO A 74 -17.82 14.71 11.79
N ASP A 75 -18.53 15.80 12.11
CA ASP A 75 -17.99 16.84 12.97
C ASP A 75 -17.48 16.25 14.30
N HIS A 76 -16.43 16.86 14.82
CA HIS A 76 -15.80 16.50 16.10
C HIS A 76 -14.99 15.19 16.14
N TRP A 77 -14.99 14.39 15.08
CA TRP A 77 -14.11 13.22 14.99
C TRP A 77 -12.69 13.67 14.65
N ARG A 78 -11.68 12.95 15.15
CA ARG A 78 -10.28 13.45 15.17
C ARG A 78 -9.25 12.45 14.72
N ALA A 79 -9.65 11.21 14.46
CA ALA A 79 -8.72 10.16 14.09
C ALA A 79 -9.18 9.42 12.84
N ILE A 80 -8.20 8.85 12.14
CA ILE A 80 -8.40 7.98 10.99
C ILE A 80 -7.40 6.83 11.10
N THR A 81 -7.80 5.64 10.68
CA THR A 81 -6.89 4.50 10.56
C THR A 81 -7.29 3.67 9.36
N PHE A 82 -6.32 3.10 8.64
CA PHE A 82 -6.66 2.07 7.67
C PHE A 82 -7.02 0.75 8.40
N TRP A 83 -7.66 -0.15 7.66
CA TRP A 83 -7.85 -1.55 8.00
C TRP A 83 -7.82 -2.41 6.72
N GLY A 84 -7.76 -3.72 6.89
CA GLY A 84 -7.93 -4.67 5.78
C GLY A 84 -8.70 -5.91 6.19
N GLN A 85 -9.15 -6.65 5.19
CA GLN A 85 -9.89 -7.89 5.39
C GLN A 85 -9.55 -8.94 4.35
N VAL A 86 -9.36 -10.16 4.81
CA VAL A 86 -9.15 -11.34 3.96
C VAL A 86 -10.35 -12.27 4.11
N TYR A 87 -10.90 -12.68 2.98
CA TYR A 87 -12.04 -13.58 2.88
C TYR A 87 -11.71 -14.79 2.02
N GLU A 88 -12.41 -15.89 2.28
CA GLU A 88 -12.64 -16.89 1.23
C GLU A 88 -13.61 -16.29 0.19
N ALA A 89 -13.38 -16.58 -1.09
CA ALA A 89 -14.40 -16.34 -2.09
C ALA A 89 -15.62 -17.25 -1.85
N GLU A 90 -16.80 -16.83 -2.29
CA GLU A 90 -17.99 -17.66 -2.29
C GLU A 90 -17.73 -19.01 -2.98
N GLY A 91 -18.19 -20.08 -2.34
CA GLY A 91 -17.84 -21.46 -2.69
C GLY A 91 -16.62 -22.02 -1.95
N GLY A 92 -15.96 -21.21 -1.10
CA GLY A 92 -14.90 -21.63 -0.18
C GLY A 92 -13.50 -21.69 -0.80
N ASN A 93 -12.53 -21.95 0.07
CA ASN A 93 -11.12 -22.09 -0.27
C ASN A 93 -10.63 -23.55 -0.13
N PRO A 94 -10.34 -24.25 -1.24
CA PRO A 94 -9.91 -25.64 -1.19
C PRO A 94 -8.43 -25.82 -0.79
N SER A 95 -7.61 -24.76 -0.82
CA SER A 95 -6.21 -24.84 -0.39
C SER A 95 -6.14 -25.10 1.12
N GLY A 96 -5.46 -26.19 1.50
CA GLY A 96 -5.20 -26.56 2.87
C GLY A 96 -3.88 -26.03 3.41
N ASN A 97 -2.91 -25.69 2.54
CA ASN A 97 -1.54 -25.37 2.93
C ASN A 97 -1.07 -23.96 2.53
N SER A 98 -1.99 -23.01 2.34
CA SER A 98 -1.67 -21.60 2.06
C SER A 98 -1.83 -20.70 3.28
N ARG A 99 -0.95 -19.69 3.39
CA ARG A 99 -1.07 -18.51 4.25
C ARG A 99 -1.04 -17.25 3.40
N VAL A 100 -1.67 -16.20 3.92
CA VAL A 100 -1.57 -14.85 3.36
C VAL A 100 -0.48 -14.11 4.13
N GLN A 101 0.56 -13.68 3.43
CA GLN A 101 1.58 -12.78 3.96
C GLN A 101 1.21 -11.34 3.60
N ILE A 102 1.33 -10.43 4.54
CA ILE A 102 0.87 -9.03 4.45
C ILE A 102 1.99 -8.09 4.92
N ARG A 103 2.16 -6.95 4.25
CA ARG A 103 3.13 -5.90 4.61
C ARG A 103 2.74 -4.53 4.03
N ASP A 104 3.58 -3.53 4.32
CA ASP A 104 3.56 -2.19 3.70
C ASP A 104 2.16 -1.53 3.72
N LEU A 105 1.59 -1.49 4.91
CA LEU A 105 0.28 -0.93 5.18
C LEU A 105 0.39 0.59 5.30
N ARG A 106 -0.22 1.30 4.34
CA ARG A 106 -0.09 2.74 4.19
C ARG A 106 -1.45 3.43 4.12
N LEU A 107 -1.54 4.56 4.82
CA LEU A 107 -2.65 5.50 4.75
C LEU A 107 -2.10 6.88 4.44
N ALA A 108 -2.56 7.49 3.34
CA ALA A 108 -2.29 8.89 3.03
C ALA A 108 -3.59 9.66 2.84
N VAL A 109 -3.56 10.94 3.19
CA VAL A 109 -4.65 11.88 2.94
C VAL A 109 -4.14 13.11 2.21
N LYS A 110 -4.96 13.68 1.35
CA LYS A 110 -4.71 15.01 0.77
C LYS A 110 -5.42 16.07 1.61
N SER A 111 -4.75 17.18 1.86
CA SER A 111 -5.31 18.30 2.60
C SER A 111 -5.99 19.31 1.67
N LEU A 112 -7.18 19.77 2.03
CA LEU A 112 -7.87 20.88 1.36
C LEU A 112 -7.11 22.20 1.53
N SER A 113 -6.52 22.43 2.70
CA SER A 113 -5.92 23.71 3.07
C SER A 113 -4.57 23.98 2.41
N ASP A 114 -3.74 22.95 2.22
CA ASP A 114 -2.43 23.09 1.60
C ASP A 114 -2.29 22.38 0.24
N GLY A 115 -3.29 21.58 -0.16
CA GLY A 115 -3.29 20.84 -1.43
C GLY A 115 -2.26 19.72 -1.51
N ARG A 116 -1.65 19.33 -0.38
CA ARG A 116 -0.56 18.35 -0.33
C ARG A 116 -1.04 17.02 0.24
N TRP A 117 -0.36 15.96 -0.19
CA TRP A 117 -0.51 14.63 0.40
C TRP A 117 0.34 14.48 1.67
N HIS A 118 -0.27 13.88 2.68
CA HIS A 118 0.30 13.58 3.98
C HIS A 118 0.22 12.08 4.22
N LEU A 119 1.37 11.41 4.33
CA LEU A 119 1.44 10.00 4.72
C LEU A 119 1.25 9.89 6.24
N LEU A 120 0.10 9.37 6.67
CA LEU A 120 -0.32 9.35 8.07
C LEU A 120 0.07 8.06 8.80
N GLN A 121 0.04 6.93 8.10
CA GLN A 121 0.49 5.63 8.59
C GLN A 121 1.33 4.94 7.51
N ASP A 122 2.46 4.35 7.90
CA ASP A 122 3.36 3.57 7.05
C ASP A 122 4.05 2.53 7.95
N THR A 123 3.54 1.30 7.96
CA THR A 123 4.02 0.22 8.82
C THR A 123 3.88 -1.12 8.12
N SER A 124 4.67 -2.11 8.54
CA SER A 124 4.43 -3.52 8.20
C SER A 124 3.91 -4.34 9.38
N GLY A 125 3.80 -3.72 10.56
CA GLY A 125 3.22 -4.31 11.75
C GLY A 125 1.70 -4.16 11.76
N PHE A 126 1.01 -5.22 12.17
CA PHE A 126 -0.44 -5.24 12.28
C PHE A 126 -0.89 -6.27 13.31
N GLU A 127 -2.07 -6.03 13.85
CA GLU A 127 -2.84 -6.99 14.62
C GLU A 127 -4.11 -7.34 13.84
N GLY A 128 -4.83 -8.36 14.30
CA GLY A 128 -6.10 -8.70 13.70
C GLY A 128 -6.78 -9.86 14.42
N ALA A 129 -8.02 -10.12 14.00
CA ALA A 129 -8.85 -11.18 14.56
C ALA A 129 -9.71 -11.81 13.47
N PHE A 130 -10.19 -13.02 13.76
CA PHE A 130 -11.12 -13.73 12.89
C PHE A 130 -12.56 -13.33 13.24
N PHE A 131 -13.18 -12.48 12.45
CA PHE A 131 -14.56 -12.02 12.66
C PHE A 131 -15.55 -12.91 11.93
N ARG A 132 -16.81 -12.94 12.40
CA ARG A 132 -17.91 -13.46 11.59
C ARG A 132 -17.93 -12.72 10.25
N GLU A 133 -18.14 -13.43 9.15
CA GLU A 133 -18.05 -12.88 7.78
C GLU A 133 -18.92 -11.64 7.51
N ASP A 134 -19.98 -11.41 8.28
CA ASP A 134 -20.82 -10.22 8.17
C ASP A 134 -20.71 -9.26 9.36
N PHE A 135 -19.71 -9.47 10.23
CA PHE A 135 -19.43 -8.67 11.43
C PHE A 135 -20.58 -8.56 12.44
N THR A 136 -21.62 -9.40 12.34
CA THR A 136 -22.75 -9.36 13.27
C THR A 136 -22.29 -9.62 14.70
N ASP A 137 -22.85 -8.85 15.63
CA ASP A 137 -22.57 -8.90 17.07
C ASP A 137 -21.09 -8.67 17.45
N ASN A 138 -20.25 -8.22 16.51
CA ASN A 138 -18.80 -8.07 16.70
C ASN A 138 -18.13 -9.37 17.18
N ASP A 139 -18.69 -10.53 16.79
CA ASP A 139 -18.20 -11.85 17.20
C ASP A 139 -16.87 -12.18 16.51
N SER A 140 -15.84 -12.44 17.32
CA SER A 140 -14.48 -12.65 16.84
C SER A 140 -13.65 -13.60 17.72
N TRP A 141 -12.62 -14.17 17.10
CA TRP A 141 -11.59 -14.99 17.76
C TRP A 141 -10.20 -14.41 17.48
N ASP A 142 -9.25 -14.65 18.38
CA ASP A 142 -7.87 -14.25 18.17
C ASP A 142 -7.29 -14.89 16.89
N ALA A 143 -6.61 -14.09 16.08
CA ALA A 143 -5.85 -14.60 14.95
C ALA A 143 -4.44 -14.99 15.36
N TRP A 144 -3.95 -16.10 14.82
CA TRP A 144 -2.55 -16.48 14.98
C TRP A 144 -1.72 -15.86 13.85
N LEU A 145 -0.99 -14.80 14.18
CA LEU A 145 -0.02 -14.19 13.27
C LEU A 145 1.34 -14.84 13.40
N HIS A 146 1.99 -15.05 12.26
CA HIS A 146 3.38 -15.49 12.19
C HIS A 146 4.24 -14.35 11.69
N ALA A 147 5.24 -13.94 12.46
CA ALA A 147 6.24 -13.01 11.99
C ALA A 147 6.95 -13.61 10.76
N GLU A 148 7.09 -12.81 9.71
CA GLU A 148 7.84 -13.14 8.51
C GLU A 148 9.01 -12.15 8.38
N GLN A 149 9.96 -12.42 7.48
CA GLN A 149 11.05 -11.45 7.22
C GLN A 149 10.50 -10.11 6.70
N GLU A 150 9.37 -10.15 5.99
CA GLU A 150 8.69 -9.01 5.40
C GLU A 150 7.24 -9.03 5.88
N GLY A 151 6.94 -8.30 6.96
CA GLY A 151 5.61 -8.25 7.58
C GLY A 151 5.25 -9.50 8.38
N ALA A 152 4.00 -9.94 8.29
CA ALA A 152 3.50 -11.12 8.99
C ALA A 152 2.53 -11.92 8.12
N SER A 153 2.28 -13.17 8.48
CA SER A 153 1.36 -14.05 7.77
C SER A 153 0.30 -14.66 8.65
N VAL A 154 -0.84 -14.98 8.05
CA VAL A 154 -2.00 -15.58 8.70
C VAL A 154 -2.56 -16.71 7.84
N ARG A 155 -3.07 -17.75 8.49
CA ARG A 155 -3.84 -18.82 7.84
C ARG A 155 -5.32 -18.62 8.17
N LEU A 156 -6.18 -18.52 7.16
CA LEU A 156 -7.61 -18.44 7.40
C LEU A 156 -8.16 -19.79 7.89
N PRO A 157 -9.13 -19.79 8.81
CA PRO A 157 -9.84 -20.99 9.23
C PRO A 157 -10.90 -21.37 8.18
N ASN A 158 -10.46 -21.87 7.03
CA ASN A 158 -11.33 -22.14 5.87
C ASN A 158 -12.61 -22.92 6.24
N GLY A 159 -13.74 -22.51 5.67
CA GLY A 159 -15.05 -23.13 5.83
C GLY A 159 -15.71 -22.89 7.20
N GLN A 160 -15.15 -22.01 8.04
CA GLN A 160 -15.67 -21.74 9.38
C GLN A 160 -16.49 -20.44 9.47
N GLY A 161 -16.80 -19.80 8.34
CA GLY A 161 -17.62 -18.59 8.30
C GLY A 161 -16.94 -17.39 8.95
N ARG A 162 -15.61 -17.30 8.79
CA ARG A 162 -14.78 -16.23 9.37
C ARG A 162 -13.95 -15.54 8.31
N ASN A 163 -13.87 -14.22 8.41
CA ASN A 163 -12.87 -13.43 7.71
C ASN A 163 -11.71 -13.11 8.66
N PHE A 164 -10.55 -12.73 8.12
CA PHE A 164 -9.50 -12.10 8.91
C PHE A 164 -9.54 -10.60 8.72
N HIS A 165 -9.92 -9.85 9.75
CA HIS A 165 -9.90 -8.39 9.75
C HIS A 165 -8.67 -7.92 10.52
N PHE A 166 -7.94 -6.96 9.97
CA PHE A 166 -6.67 -6.48 10.51
C PHE A 166 -6.55 -4.96 10.45
N TRP A 167 -5.75 -4.43 11.35
CA TRP A 167 -5.49 -3.00 11.51
C TRP A 167 -4.03 -2.82 11.95
N PRO A 168 -3.43 -1.63 11.73
CA PRO A 168 -2.04 -1.42 12.09
C PRO A 168 -1.82 -1.57 13.59
N ASP A 169 -0.63 -2.04 13.97
CA ASP A 169 -0.18 -2.10 15.38
C ASP A 169 0.39 -0.76 15.88
N VAL A 170 0.12 0.32 15.13
CA VAL A 170 0.44 1.70 15.51
C VAL A 170 -0.83 2.46 15.87
N ASP A 171 -0.67 3.53 16.63
CA ASP A 171 -1.79 4.41 16.97
C ASP A 171 -2.53 4.90 15.72
N ARG A 172 -3.84 5.08 15.86
CA ARG A 172 -4.65 5.77 14.85
C ARG A 172 -4.04 7.16 14.61
N ALA A 173 -4.00 7.58 13.36
CA ALA A 173 -3.47 8.88 13.01
C ALA A 173 -4.43 10.00 13.43
N THR A 174 -3.89 11.16 13.80
CA THR A 174 -4.68 12.39 13.95
C THR A 174 -4.50 13.26 12.73
N PHE A 175 -5.60 13.84 12.27
CA PHE A 175 -5.64 14.79 11.18
C PHE A 175 -6.80 15.76 11.39
N ALA A 176 -6.71 16.96 10.82
CA ALA A 176 -7.87 17.85 10.78
C ALA A 176 -8.90 17.22 9.82
N LEU A 177 -9.84 16.43 10.33
CA LEU A 177 -10.74 15.63 9.48
C LEU A 177 -11.60 16.49 8.53
N ALA A 178 -11.93 17.72 8.92
CA ALA A 178 -12.63 18.68 8.06
C ALA A 178 -11.75 19.26 6.93
N ASP A 179 -10.46 18.93 6.93
CA ASP A 179 -9.45 19.35 5.95
C ASP A 179 -9.06 18.20 5.00
N ILE A 180 -9.78 17.07 5.02
CA ILE A 180 -9.51 15.95 4.11
C ILE A 180 -10.15 16.25 2.75
N ASP A 181 -9.33 16.22 1.71
CA ASP A 181 -9.71 16.32 0.30
C ASP A 181 -9.77 14.95 -0.36
N GLU A 182 -8.85 14.05 -0.01
CA GLU A 182 -8.75 12.71 -0.59
C GLU A 182 -8.18 11.73 0.45
N VAL A 183 -8.54 10.45 0.33
CA VAL A 183 -7.97 9.35 1.11
C VAL A 183 -7.46 8.27 0.17
N MET A 184 -6.29 7.72 0.48
CA MET A 184 -5.77 6.54 -0.21
C MET A 184 -5.12 5.57 0.78
N VAL A 185 -5.49 4.30 0.65
CA VAL A 185 -4.94 3.18 1.39
C VAL A 185 -4.26 2.21 0.42
N SER A 186 -3.11 1.67 0.82
CA SER A 186 -2.48 0.55 0.13
C SER A 186 -1.96 -0.49 1.11
N VAL A 187 -2.08 -1.78 0.75
CA VAL A 187 -1.46 -2.90 1.48
C VAL A 187 -0.93 -3.90 0.47
N ASP A 188 0.25 -4.45 0.73
CA ASP A 188 0.81 -5.53 -0.08
C ASP A 188 0.49 -6.89 0.53
N ALA A 189 0.05 -7.84 -0.30
CA ALA A 189 -0.12 -9.23 0.12
C ALA A 189 0.30 -10.25 -0.95
N ARG A 190 0.59 -11.47 -0.49
CA ARG A 190 0.81 -12.65 -1.34
C ARG A 190 0.49 -13.95 -0.60
N LEU A 191 0.40 -15.05 -1.35
CA LEU A 191 0.29 -16.40 -0.82
C LEU A 191 1.67 -17.03 -0.59
N ILE A 192 1.87 -17.55 0.60
CA ILE A 192 3.02 -18.38 0.97
C ILE A 192 2.59 -19.77 1.43
N VAL A 193 3.51 -20.72 1.37
CA VAL A 193 3.27 -22.09 1.87
C VAL A 193 3.25 -22.05 3.41
N HIS A 194 2.27 -22.71 4.01
CA HIS A 194 2.13 -22.81 5.46
C HIS A 194 3.14 -23.80 6.07
N ASP A 195 3.05 -25.07 5.66
CA ASP A 195 3.95 -26.14 6.05
C ASP A 195 4.86 -26.49 4.85
N PRO A 196 6.17 -26.19 4.91
CA PRO A 196 7.12 -26.52 3.85
C PRO A 196 7.25 -28.02 3.55
N SER A 197 6.80 -28.89 4.45
CA SER A 197 6.77 -30.34 4.23
C SER A 197 5.48 -30.83 3.56
N GLY A 198 4.45 -29.97 3.51
CA GLY A 198 3.18 -30.23 2.84
C GLY A 198 3.20 -29.88 1.35
N PRO A 199 2.13 -30.22 0.61
CA PRO A 199 2.01 -29.84 -0.81
C PRO A 199 1.91 -28.32 -0.97
N ASP A 200 2.52 -27.77 -2.02
CA ASP A 200 2.25 -26.39 -2.44
C ASP A 200 0.93 -26.38 -3.23
N ASP A 201 -0.15 -25.97 -2.56
CA ASP A 201 -1.50 -25.90 -3.13
C ASP A 201 -1.98 -24.46 -3.33
N ARG A 202 -1.06 -23.48 -3.39
CA ARG A 202 -1.39 -22.05 -3.54
C ARG A 202 -2.16 -21.72 -4.81
N ASP A 203 -1.97 -22.48 -5.90
CA ASP A 203 -2.73 -22.31 -7.15
C ASP A 203 -4.22 -22.66 -7.01
N GLN A 204 -4.59 -23.37 -5.93
CA GLN A 204 -5.97 -23.71 -5.62
C GLN A 204 -6.60 -22.72 -4.64
N ALA A 205 -5.82 -21.81 -4.06
CA ALA A 205 -6.31 -20.91 -3.06
C ALA A 205 -7.33 -19.92 -3.65
N ARG A 206 -8.48 -19.80 -3.00
CA ARG A 206 -9.53 -18.83 -3.34
C ARG A 206 -9.69 -17.82 -2.22
N LEU A 207 -8.57 -17.19 -1.88
CA LEU A 207 -8.49 -16.13 -0.88
C LEU A 207 -8.47 -14.77 -1.57
N MET A 208 -9.21 -13.82 -1.01
CA MET A 208 -9.34 -12.47 -1.55
C MET A 208 -9.05 -11.45 -0.45
N MET A 209 -8.51 -10.30 -0.84
CA MET A 209 -8.28 -9.18 0.07
C MET A 209 -8.99 -7.92 -0.42
N SER A 210 -9.50 -7.15 0.53
CA SER A 210 -9.90 -5.76 0.36
C SER A 210 -9.31 -4.95 1.51
N VAL A 211 -9.11 -3.66 1.29
CA VAL A 211 -8.62 -2.71 2.29
C VAL A 211 -9.56 -1.52 2.36
N GLY A 212 -9.50 -0.78 3.45
CA GLY A 212 -10.31 0.40 3.66
C GLY A 212 -9.74 1.26 4.77
N ALA A 213 -10.52 2.24 5.19
CA ALA A 213 -10.19 3.07 6.33
C ALA A 213 -11.44 3.43 7.10
N ASP A 214 -11.26 3.70 8.38
CA ASP A 214 -12.31 4.18 9.27
C ASP A 214 -11.90 5.54 9.82
N TYR A 215 -12.86 6.46 9.87
CA TYR A 215 -12.81 7.56 10.79
C TYR A 215 -13.12 7.08 12.20
N TRP A 216 -12.53 7.75 13.20
CA TRP A 216 -12.73 7.47 14.61
C TRP A 216 -12.93 8.76 15.40
N LEU A 217 -13.76 8.69 16.44
CA LEU A 217 -14.02 9.81 17.33
C LEU A 217 -12.72 10.38 17.95
N SER A 218 -11.79 9.50 18.34
CA SER A 218 -10.47 9.85 18.84
C SER A 218 -9.48 8.69 18.65
N GLN A 219 -8.19 8.93 18.90
CA GLN A 219 -7.16 7.88 18.81
C GLN A 219 -7.40 6.73 19.79
N THR A 220 -8.02 7.01 20.94
CA THR A 220 -8.24 6.05 22.03
C THR A 220 -9.68 5.55 22.12
N ALA A 221 -10.54 5.96 21.19
CA ALA A 221 -11.93 5.53 21.18
C ALA A 221 -12.01 4.00 21.03
N VAL A 222 -12.93 3.40 21.78
CA VAL A 222 -13.25 1.96 21.69
C VAL A 222 -14.50 1.82 20.84
N TRP A 223 -14.60 0.72 20.09
CA TRP A 223 -15.79 0.43 19.30
C TRP A 223 -17.04 0.39 20.19
N ASP A 224 -18.08 1.13 19.80
CA ASP A 224 -19.39 1.20 20.47
C ASP A 224 -20.50 1.20 19.40
N GLY A 225 -20.64 0.08 18.69
CA GLY A 225 -21.73 -0.12 17.73
C GLY A 225 -21.88 0.99 16.70
N TRP A 226 -20.77 1.34 16.02
CA TRP A 226 -20.70 2.37 14.97
C TRP A 226 -20.93 3.82 15.43
N LYS A 227 -20.96 4.08 16.75
CA LYS A 227 -21.03 5.45 17.28
C LYS A 227 -19.68 6.13 17.40
N THR A 228 -18.60 5.35 17.39
CA THR A 228 -17.24 5.81 17.64
C THR A 228 -16.30 5.60 16.46
N ASN A 229 -16.73 4.83 15.46
CA ASN A 229 -16.05 4.61 14.18
C ASN A 229 -17.05 4.55 13.02
N GLY A 230 -16.58 4.84 11.82
CA GLY A 230 -17.37 4.86 10.60
C GLY A 230 -16.49 4.77 9.38
N ASP A 231 -16.91 3.93 8.44
CA ASP A 231 -16.18 3.60 7.22
C ASP A 231 -15.99 4.82 6.32
N VAL A 232 -14.75 5.05 5.89
CA VAL A 232 -14.41 5.92 4.76
C VAL A 232 -14.94 5.26 3.49
N GLY A 233 -14.50 4.02 3.27
CA GLY A 233 -14.85 3.19 2.13
C GLY A 233 -14.12 1.86 2.15
N ILE A 234 -14.64 0.94 1.35
CA ILE A 234 -14.16 -0.42 1.15
C ILE A 234 -13.68 -0.56 -0.29
N GLY A 235 -12.43 -0.99 -0.44
CA GLY A 235 -11.81 -1.27 -1.72
C GLY A 235 -12.38 -2.51 -2.42
N ARG A 236 -11.90 -2.72 -3.64
CA ARG A 236 -12.28 -3.88 -4.44
C ARG A 236 -11.65 -5.14 -3.88
N PHE A 237 -12.44 -6.20 -3.71
CA PHE A 237 -11.90 -7.52 -3.43
C PHE A 237 -11.27 -8.12 -4.69
N ALA A 238 -10.00 -8.46 -4.59
CA ALA A 238 -9.25 -9.18 -5.62
C ALA A 238 -8.60 -10.43 -5.01
N PHE A 239 -8.36 -11.44 -5.85
CA PHE A 239 -7.68 -12.67 -5.42
C PHE A 239 -6.24 -12.39 -5.01
N ILE A 240 -5.76 -13.18 -4.05
CA ILE A 240 -4.37 -13.16 -3.60
C ILE A 240 -3.60 -14.23 -4.37
N GLY A 241 -2.58 -13.80 -5.09
CA GLY A 241 -1.67 -14.64 -5.88
C GLY A 241 -0.39 -14.97 -5.15
N ARG A 242 0.54 -15.65 -5.84
CA ARG A 242 1.85 -16.04 -5.31
C ARG A 242 2.85 -14.89 -5.18
N ASP A 243 2.70 -13.91 -6.06
CA ASP A 243 3.56 -12.74 -6.11
C ASP A 243 2.95 -11.62 -5.27
N TRP A 244 3.80 -10.66 -4.88
CA TRP A 244 3.33 -9.46 -4.20
C TRP A 244 2.35 -8.68 -5.08
N GLN A 245 1.18 -8.41 -4.54
CA GLN A 245 0.15 -7.58 -5.15
C GLN A 245 -0.27 -6.50 -4.15
N THR A 246 -0.56 -5.31 -4.65
CA THR A 246 -1.04 -4.19 -3.83
C THR A 246 -2.55 -4.07 -3.93
N TYR A 247 -3.21 -4.07 -2.77
CA TYR A 247 -4.64 -3.87 -2.60
C TYR A 247 -4.89 -2.44 -2.16
N THR A 248 -5.92 -1.80 -2.71
CA THR A 248 -6.14 -0.37 -2.50
C THR A 248 -7.59 -0.02 -2.24
N MET A 249 -7.77 1.11 -1.57
CA MET A 249 -9.01 1.86 -1.49
C MET A 249 -8.65 3.33 -1.68
N THR A 250 -9.45 4.06 -2.44
CA THR A 250 -9.28 5.50 -2.55
C THR A 250 -10.63 6.19 -2.75
N THR A 251 -10.67 7.45 -2.35
CA THR A 251 -11.78 8.36 -2.68
C THR A 251 -11.60 9.02 -4.06
N LEU A 252 -10.38 9.02 -4.59
CA LEU A 252 -10.03 9.60 -5.88
C LEU A 252 -10.94 9.09 -6.99
N THR A 253 -11.54 10.00 -7.74
CA THR A 253 -12.06 9.65 -9.06
C THR A 253 -10.93 9.41 -10.04
N VAL A 254 -11.23 8.74 -11.15
CA VAL A 254 -10.25 8.55 -12.25
C VAL A 254 -9.80 9.88 -12.85
N ALA A 255 -10.60 10.95 -12.74
CA ALA A 255 -10.22 12.28 -13.21
C ALA A 255 -9.20 12.91 -12.26
N GLU A 256 -9.50 12.97 -10.95
CA GLU A 256 -8.56 13.50 -9.94
C GLU A 256 -7.24 12.72 -9.94
N ALA A 257 -7.29 11.39 -10.02
CA ALA A 257 -6.10 10.54 -10.10
C ALA A 257 -5.22 10.87 -11.33
N ARG A 258 -5.77 11.37 -12.44
CA ARG A 258 -4.97 11.84 -13.59
C ARG A 258 -4.39 13.21 -13.36
N ASP A 259 -5.13 14.08 -12.68
CA ASP A 259 -4.71 15.45 -12.38
C ASP A 259 -3.57 15.50 -11.35
N GLU A 260 -3.39 14.46 -10.54
CA GLU A 260 -2.21 14.27 -9.67
C GLU A 260 -0.90 14.07 -10.45
N PHE A 261 -0.99 13.64 -11.72
CA PHE A 261 0.17 13.37 -12.58
C PHE A 261 0.01 14.04 -13.94
N PRO A 262 -0.01 15.39 -13.99
CA PRO A 262 -0.18 16.09 -15.25
C PRO A 262 1.02 15.81 -16.15
N VAL A 263 0.75 15.36 -17.37
CA VAL A 263 1.79 15.21 -18.40
C VAL A 263 2.44 16.57 -18.62
N PRO A 264 3.77 16.69 -18.60
CA PRO A 264 4.43 17.95 -18.90
C PRO A 264 3.99 18.45 -20.28
N GLU A 265 3.47 19.68 -20.35
CA GLU A 265 3.09 20.32 -21.60
C GLU A 265 4.23 20.20 -22.63
N PRO A 266 3.94 19.79 -23.89
CA PRO A 266 4.96 19.70 -24.92
C PRO A 266 5.67 21.05 -25.12
N GLY A 267 6.89 21.17 -24.58
CA GLY A 267 7.67 22.41 -24.62
C GLY A 267 8.21 22.88 -23.26
N ALA A 268 7.76 22.32 -22.14
CA ALA A 268 8.31 22.58 -20.80
C ALA A 268 9.59 21.75 -20.57
N ALA A 269 10.62 21.95 -21.40
CA ALA A 269 11.95 21.43 -21.11
C ALA A 269 12.46 22.11 -19.84
N SER A 270 12.63 21.33 -18.77
CA SER A 270 13.23 21.76 -17.52
C SER A 270 14.62 22.34 -17.79
N LEU A 271 14.74 23.67 -17.63
CA LEU A 271 16.00 24.40 -17.60
C LEU A 271 16.72 24.07 -16.27
N VAL A 272 17.08 22.80 -16.07
CA VAL A 272 18.13 22.47 -15.10
C VAL A 272 19.43 22.92 -15.72
N ALA A 273 19.83 24.12 -15.32
CA ALA A 273 21.01 24.83 -15.75
C ALA A 273 22.27 23.95 -15.71
N ILE A 274 22.82 23.66 -16.90
CA ILE A 274 24.26 23.38 -17.05
C ILE A 274 24.96 24.74 -16.96
N CYS A 275 25.21 25.18 -15.72
CA CYS A 275 26.10 26.31 -15.41
C CYS A 275 27.30 25.80 -14.58
N LEU A 276 28.18 25.02 -15.21
CA LEU A 276 29.54 24.72 -14.73
C LEU A 276 30.42 24.50 -15.97
N GLY A 277 31.40 25.31 -16.34
CA GLY A 277 31.87 26.56 -15.78
C GLY A 277 32.81 27.24 -16.76
N THR A 278 32.64 28.54 -16.96
CA THR A 278 33.60 29.39 -17.67
C THR A 278 34.43 30.11 -16.60
N LEU A 279 35.56 29.54 -16.18
CA LEU A 279 36.60 30.33 -15.51
C LEU A 279 38.00 29.73 -15.68
N TRP A 280 38.80 30.50 -16.43
CA TRP A 280 40.24 30.73 -16.27
C TRP A 280 41.26 29.75 -16.90
N CYS A 281 41.94 30.22 -17.95
CA CYS A 281 43.39 30.41 -17.87
C CYS A 281 43.89 31.52 -18.81
N ARG A 282 44.41 32.60 -18.21
CA ARG A 282 45.08 33.72 -18.86
C ARG A 282 46.54 33.69 -18.41
N ARG A 283 47.49 33.31 -19.28
CA ARG A 283 48.81 33.96 -19.47
C ARG A 283 49.83 33.16 -20.30
N LYS A 284 50.40 33.90 -21.28
CA LYS A 284 51.80 34.01 -21.74
C LYS A 284 52.32 33.14 -22.90
N GLY A 285 52.79 33.86 -23.94
CA GLY A 285 53.90 33.54 -24.85
C GLY A 285 53.47 32.94 -26.19
N GLY A 286 53.85 33.43 -27.37
CA GLY A 286 54.77 34.49 -27.75
C GLY A 286 54.64 34.82 -29.24
N CYS A 287 55.33 35.89 -29.66
CA CYS A 287 55.47 36.36 -31.04
C CYS A 287 56.18 35.36 -31.97
N SER A 288 56.05 35.68 -33.28
CA SER A 288 56.67 35.15 -34.51
C SER A 288 56.07 33.87 -35.06
#